data_AF-A0A2V6JLW1-F1
#
_entry.id   AF-A0A2V6JLW1-F1
#
_cell.length_a   1.000
_cell.length_b   1.000
_cell.length_c   1.000
_cell.angle_alpha   90.00
_cell.angle_beta   90.00
_cell.angle_gamma   90.00
#
_symmetry.space_group_name_H-M   'P 1'
#
loop_
_entity.id
_entity.type
_entity.pdbx_description
1 polymer ?
#
loop_
_entity_poly.entity_id
_entity_poly.type
_entity_poly.pdbx_seq_one_letter_code
_entity_poly.pdbx_strand_id
1 'polypeptide(L)'
;MIAFSTCWNSGRHTAGEEMLREIKTELEFDLIELGHGIRLSLMPGIQKMFDAGKVRFTSLHNFCPLPVEVMVASPDCYKFSAVSSEERERAVKQTF
;
A
#
# COMPACT_ATOMS: atom_id res chain seq x y z
N MET A 1 -11.50 13.22 10.66
CA MET A 1 -11.73 11.76 10.55
C MET A 1 -10.37 11.07 10.66
N ILE A 2 -10.25 9.92 11.30
CA ILE A 2 -8.96 9.23 11.55
C ILE A 2 -8.85 8.05 10.59
N ALA A 3 -7.68 7.87 9.97
CA ALA A 3 -7.37 6.73 9.11
C ALA A 3 -6.19 5.92 9.66
N PHE A 4 -6.21 4.60 9.43
CA PHE A 4 -5.18 3.68 9.90
C PHE A 4 -4.29 3.21 8.75
N SER A 5 -2.98 3.32 8.92
CA SER A 5 -2.00 2.90 7.91
C SER A 5 -1.77 1.40 7.94
N THR A 6 -1.86 0.77 6.77
CA THR A 6 -1.44 -0.63 6.56
C THR A 6 0.07 -0.85 6.71
N CYS A 7 0.88 0.22 6.83
CA CYS A 7 2.31 0.11 7.23
C CYS A 7 2.49 -0.76 8.48
N TRP A 8 1.54 -0.68 9.41
CA TRP A 8 1.59 -1.41 10.67
C TRP A 8 1.49 -2.95 10.50
N ASN A 9 0.71 -3.46 9.53
CA ASN A 9 0.45 -4.90 9.42
C ASN A 9 0.74 -5.54 8.06
N SER A 10 1.02 -4.79 6.99
CA SER A 10 1.24 -5.39 5.66
C SER A 10 2.42 -6.37 5.62
N GLY A 11 3.38 -6.23 6.55
CA GLY A 11 4.49 -7.16 6.73
C GLY A 11 4.09 -8.54 7.30
N ARG A 12 2.99 -8.61 8.04
CA ARG A 12 2.52 -9.81 8.76
C ARG A 12 1.57 -10.68 7.95
N HIS A 13 1.06 -10.16 6.82
CA HIS A 13 0.02 -10.82 6.03
C HIS A 13 0.51 -11.23 4.65
N THR A 14 -0.04 -12.35 4.15
CA THR A 14 0.17 -12.86 2.79
C THR A 14 -1.06 -12.66 1.88
N ALA A 15 -2.21 -12.31 2.46
CA ALA A 15 -3.47 -12.05 1.78
C ALA A 15 -4.02 -10.68 2.16
N GLY A 16 -4.42 -9.88 1.16
CA GLY A 16 -4.86 -8.50 1.38
C GLY A 16 -6.18 -8.38 2.14
N GLU A 17 -7.07 -9.35 1.99
CA GLU A 17 -8.36 -9.35 2.67
C GLU A 17 -8.24 -9.60 4.19
N GLU A 18 -7.29 -10.43 4.62
CA GLU A 18 -7.01 -10.69 6.04
C GLU A 18 -6.30 -9.49 6.68
N MET A 19 -5.35 -8.88 5.94
CA MET A 19 -4.71 -7.63 6.35
C MET A 19 -5.73 -6.51 6.63
N LEU A 20 -6.72 -6.35 5.75
CA LEU A 20 -7.75 -5.32 5.91
C LEU A 20 -8.80 -5.71 6.97
N ARG A 21 -9.09 -7.01 7.15
CA ARG A 21 -9.98 -7.49 8.20
C ARG A 21 -9.44 -7.21 9.60
N GLU A 22 -8.14 -7.39 9.83
CA GLU A 22 -7.53 -7.07 11.12
C GLU A 22 -7.77 -5.58 11.49
N ILE A 23 -7.52 -4.67 10.55
CA ILE A 23 -7.72 -3.22 10.78
C ILE A 23 -9.20 -2.88 10.99
N LYS A 24 -10.08 -3.44 10.16
CA LYS A 24 -11.50 -3.07 10.17
C LYS A 24 -12.26 -3.70 11.34
N THR A 25 -12.04 -4.99 11.60
CA THR A 25 -12.85 -5.77 12.53
C THR A 25 -12.23 -5.82 13.91
N GLU A 26 -10.91 -6.01 14.01
CA GLU A 26 -10.25 -6.16 15.32
C GLU A 26 -9.88 -4.82 15.95
N LEU A 27 -9.53 -3.82 15.12
CA LEU A 27 -9.18 -2.47 15.57
C LEU A 27 -10.28 -1.42 15.33
N GLU A 28 -11.37 -1.80 14.67
CA GLU A 28 -12.56 -0.96 14.44
C GLU A 28 -12.29 0.37 13.69
N PHE A 29 -11.29 0.40 12.79
CA PHE A 29 -11.05 1.58 11.95
C PHE A 29 -11.87 1.53 10.65
N ASP A 30 -12.63 2.60 10.40
CA ASP A 30 -13.47 2.74 9.19
C ASP A 30 -12.70 3.20 7.95
N LEU A 31 -11.59 3.92 8.15
CA LEU A 31 -10.78 4.50 7.09
C LEU A 31 -9.38 3.92 7.11
N ILE A 32 -8.88 3.59 5.93
CA ILE A 32 -7.58 2.94 5.76
C ILE A 32 -6.69 3.77 4.83
N GLU A 33 -5.39 3.76 5.11
CA GLU A 33 -4.34 4.24 4.22
C GLU A 33 -3.48 3.05 3.75
N LEU A 34 -3.26 2.98 2.44
CA LEU A 34 -2.43 1.93 1.82
C LEU A 34 -0.95 2.35 1.84
N GLY A 35 -0.18 1.82 2.79
CA GLY A 35 1.19 2.24 3.08
C GLY A 35 2.24 1.68 2.12
N HIS A 36 3.49 2.02 2.37
CA HIS A 36 4.66 1.67 1.53
C HIS A 36 5.11 0.19 1.61
N GLY A 37 4.23 -0.70 2.08
CA GLY A 37 4.47 -2.14 2.20
C GLY A 37 3.50 -2.98 1.40
N ILE A 38 2.64 -2.36 0.58
CA ILE A 38 1.65 -3.07 -0.24
C ILE A 38 2.35 -3.74 -1.41
N ARG A 39 2.46 -5.06 -1.35
CA ARG A 39 3.02 -5.91 -2.41
C ARG A 39 1.91 -6.30 -3.40
N LEU A 40 2.28 -6.56 -4.66
CA LEU A 40 1.32 -7.00 -5.70
C LEU A 40 0.50 -8.24 -5.28
N SER A 41 1.08 -9.14 -4.48
CA SER A 41 0.39 -10.32 -3.96
C SER A 41 -0.80 -9.99 -3.04
N LEU A 42 -0.82 -8.82 -2.41
CA LEU A 42 -1.93 -8.37 -1.55
C LEU A 42 -3.06 -7.73 -2.35
N MET A 43 -2.79 -7.22 -3.55
CA MET A 43 -3.73 -6.43 -4.34
C MET A 43 -5.05 -7.16 -4.67
N PRO A 44 -5.07 -8.47 -5.01
CA PRO A 44 -6.33 -9.17 -5.27
C PRO A 44 -7.30 -9.12 -4.09
N GLY A 45 -6.78 -9.31 -2.86
CA GLY A 45 -7.55 -9.24 -1.63
C GLY A 45 -8.02 -7.83 -1.28
N ILE A 46 -7.14 -6.85 -1.48
CA ILE A 46 -7.43 -5.42 -1.30
C ILE A 46 -8.56 -4.99 -2.23
N GLN A 47 -8.44 -5.28 -3.52
CA GLN A 47 -9.43 -4.92 -4.54
C GLN A 47 -10.78 -5.60 -4.25
N LYS A 48 -10.78 -6.89 -3.91
CA LYS A 48 -12.00 -7.63 -3.54
C LYS A 48 -12.74 -6.99 -2.37
N MET A 49 -12.04 -6.53 -1.34
CA MET A 49 -12.66 -5.87 -0.17
C MET A 49 -13.20 -4.48 -0.52
N PHE A 50 -12.50 -3.75 -1.39
CA PHE A 50 -12.93 -2.43 -1.87
C PHE A 50 -14.17 -2.53 -2.75
N ASP A 51 -14.16 -3.41 -3.76
CA ASP A 51 -15.28 -3.61 -4.68
C ASP A 51 -16.55 -4.08 -3.96
N ALA A 52 -16.37 -4.87 -2.88
CA ALA A 52 -17.47 -5.29 -2.02
C ALA A 52 -17.98 -4.19 -1.07
N GLY A 53 -17.41 -2.97 -1.11
CA GLY A 53 -17.76 -1.86 -0.23
C GLY A 53 -17.41 -2.09 1.24
N LYS A 54 -16.56 -3.08 1.55
CA LYS A 54 -16.23 -3.45 2.94
C LYS A 54 -15.22 -2.49 3.55
N VAL A 55 -14.36 -1.87 2.74
CA VAL A 55 -13.34 -0.92 3.22
C VAL A 55 -13.44 0.40 2.47
N ARG A 56 -12.92 1.46 3.09
CA ARG A 56 -12.80 2.78 2.49
C ARG A 56 -11.37 3.26 2.63
N PHE A 57 -10.77 3.65 1.50
CA PHE A 57 -9.43 4.23 1.48
C PHE A 57 -9.51 5.75 1.47
N THR A 58 -8.64 6.38 2.25
CA THR A 58 -8.50 7.85 2.27
C THR A 58 -7.30 8.33 1.47
N SER A 59 -6.24 7.52 1.47
CA SER A 59 -5.00 7.81 0.78
C SER A 59 -4.23 6.53 0.55
N LEU A 60 -3.15 6.67 -0.20
CA LEU A 60 -2.09 5.69 -0.36
C LEU A 60 -0.75 6.41 -0.20
N HIS A 61 0.26 5.67 0.25
CA HIS A 61 1.65 6.09 0.22
C HIS A 61 2.25 5.63 -1.09
N ASN A 62 2.66 6.57 -1.94
CA ASN A 62 3.43 6.24 -3.13
C ASN A 62 4.77 5.61 -2.71
N PHE A 63 5.16 4.43 -3.20
CA PHE A 63 4.57 3.65 -4.28
C PHE A 63 3.57 2.60 -3.79
N CYS A 64 2.40 2.54 -4.43
CA CYS A 64 1.35 1.59 -4.09
C CYS A 64 0.63 1.07 -5.37
N PRO A 65 0.80 -0.22 -5.72
CA PRO A 65 1.63 -1.20 -5.05
C PRO A 65 3.13 -0.89 -5.18
N LEU A 66 3.95 -1.52 -4.33
CA LEU A 66 5.39 -1.49 -4.45
C LEU A 66 5.84 -2.04 -5.82
N PRO A 67 6.87 -1.43 -6.44
CA PRO A 67 7.48 -1.97 -7.66
C PRO A 67 7.93 -3.41 -7.47
N VAL A 68 7.84 -4.23 -8.53
CA VAL A 68 8.11 -5.69 -8.48
C VAL A 68 9.49 -6.05 -7.97
N GLU A 69 10.48 -5.21 -8.23
CA GLU A 69 11.86 -5.40 -7.78
C GLU A 69 12.12 -5.03 -6.31
N VAL A 70 11.13 -4.42 -5.64
CA VAL A 70 11.24 -3.99 -4.24
C VAL A 70 10.64 -5.05 -3.32
N MET A 71 11.51 -5.82 -2.66
CA MET A 71 11.12 -7.01 -1.89
C MET A 71 10.71 -6.71 -0.44
N VAL A 72 10.98 -5.51 0.05
CA VAL A 72 10.72 -5.09 1.43
C VAL A 72 10.00 -3.75 1.43
N ALA A 73 9.31 -3.44 2.54
CA ALA A 73 8.66 -2.16 2.70
C ALA A 73 9.68 -1.02 2.53
N SER A 74 9.44 -0.12 1.58
CA SER A 74 10.40 0.93 1.20
C SER A 74 9.65 2.21 0.83
N PRO A 75 9.58 3.20 1.74
CA PRO A 75 8.83 4.44 1.50
C PRO A 75 9.39 5.29 0.37
N ASP A 76 10.71 5.25 0.16
CA ASP A 76 11.41 6.11 -0.81
C ASP A 76 12.26 5.28 -1.79
N CYS A 77 11.70 4.21 -2.38
CA CYS A 77 12.48 3.31 -3.24
C CYS A 77 13.00 3.99 -4.52
N TYR A 78 12.34 5.06 -4.98
CA TYR A 78 12.79 5.92 -6.09
C TYR A 78 12.52 7.38 -5.75
N LYS A 79 13.55 8.23 -5.84
CA LYS A 79 13.43 9.66 -5.51
C LYS A 79 13.27 10.51 -6.77
N PHE A 80 12.25 11.36 -6.78
CA PHE A 80 12.07 12.36 -7.84
C PHE A 80 13.21 13.39 -7.92
N SER A 81 13.96 13.58 -6.83
CA SER A 81 15.12 14.46 -6.73
C SER A 81 16.46 13.75 -6.90
N ALA A 82 16.46 12.47 -7.30
CA ALA A 82 17.69 11.72 -7.51
C ALA A 82 18.59 12.37 -8.55
N VAL A 83 19.91 12.25 -8.39
CA VAL A 83 20.91 12.70 -9.39
C VAL A 83 20.79 11.87 -10.67
N SER A 84 20.54 10.57 -10.54
CA SER A 84 20.34 9.65 -11.66
C SER A 84 19.05 9.98 -12.41
N SER A 85 19.15 10.18 -13.73
CA SER A 85 17.96 10.34 -14.59
C SER A 85 17.11 9.08 -14.62
N GLU A 86 17.74 7.91 -14.65
CA GLU A 86 17.04 6.62 -14.65
C GLU A 86 16.20 6.45 -13.38
N GLU A 87 16.72 6.83 -12.21
CA GLU A 87 15.96 6.74 -10.96
C GLU A 87 14.75 7.68 -10.97
N ARG A 88 14.92 8.92 -11.47
CA ARG A 88 13.81 9.86 -11.63
C ARG A 88 12.74 9.33 -12.60
N GLU A 89 13.17 8.73 -13.71
CA GLU A 89 12.26 8.09 -14.66
C GLU A 89 11.49 6.92 -14.03
N ARG A 90 12.16 6.10 -13.21
CA ARG A 90 11.51 5.05 -12.41
C ARG A 90 10.50 5.67 -11.43
N ALA A 91 10.85 6.74 -10.74
CA ALA A 91 9.96 7.42 -9.80
C ALA A 91 8.66 7.89 -10.49
N VAL A 92 8.77 8.52 -11.67
CA VAL A 92 7.58 8.93 -12.45
C VAL A 92 6.78 7.70 -12.90
N LYS A 93 7.45 6.70 -13.50
CA LYS A 93 6.79 5.53 -14.09
C LYS A 93 6.07 4.65 -13.06
N GLN A 94 6.53 4.62 -11.82
CA GLN A 94 5.91 3.81 -10.76
C GLN A 94 4.77 4.57 -10.05
N THR A 95 4.64 5.89 -10.26
CA THR A 95 3.58 6.71 -9.67
C THR A 95 2.36 6.88 -10.57
N PHE A 96 2.54 6.98 -11.89
CA PHE A 96 1.49 7.24 -12.89
C PHE A 96 1.30 6.06 -13.83
#